data_AF-A0A933B4N7-F1
#
_entry.id   AF-A0A933B4N7-F1
#
_cell.length_a   1.000
_cell.length_b   1.000
_cell.length_c   1.000
_cell.angle_alpha   90.00
_cell.angle_beta   90.00
_cell.angle_gamma   90.00
#
_symmetry.space_group_name_H-M   'P 1'
#
loop_
_entity.id
_entity.type
_entity.pdbx_description
1 polymer ?
#
loop_
_entity_poly.entity_id
_entity_poly.type
_entity_poly.pdbx_seq_one_letter_code
_entity_poly.pdbx_strand_id
1 'polypeptide(L)' 'MHILQLLPTLDVGGVERGVIDLAKGLLRRGHRVTVISAGGALVESLTRLGATHHTLPVHHKSPRSIWNTVPLV' A
#
# COMPACT_ATOMS: atom_id res chain seq x y z
N MET A 1 -7.25 -15.68 -1.67
CA MET A 1 -6.47 -15.22 -0.50
C MET A 1 -6.47 -13.69 -0.48
N HIS A 2 -6.30 -13.08 0.69
CA HIS A 2 -6.18 -11.63 0.84
C HIS A 2 -4.72 -11.28 1.15
N ILE A 3 -4.10 -10.49 0.28
CA ILE A 3 -2.70 -10.10 0.38
C ILE A 3 -2.62 -8.62 0.81
N LEU A 4 -1.81 -8.37 1.83
CA LEU A 4 -1.51 -7.03 2.33
C LEU A 4 -0.07 -6.65 1.93
N GLN A 5 0.10 -5.52 1.25
CA GLN A 5 1.40 -4.94 0.95
C GLN A 5 1.58 -3.67 1.79
N LEU A 6 2.65 -3.59 2.57
CA LEU A 6 2.95 -2.44 3.43
C LEU A 6 4.26 -1.80 2.94
N LEU A 7 4.23 -0.49 2.72
CA LEU A 7 5.41 0.27 2.32
C LEU A 7 5.31 1.73 2.80
N PRO A 8 6.43 2.48 2.90
CA PRO A 8 6.42 3.85 3.41
C PRO A 8 5.60 4.82 2.54
N THR A 9 5.86 4.86 1.23
CA THR A 9 5.17 5.72 0.26
C THR A 9 4.96 4.94 -1.04
N LEU A 10 4.01 5.38 -1.86
CA LEU A 10 3.68 4.81 -3.16
C LEU A 10 3.93 5.87 -4.25
N ASP A 11 5.13 6.45 -4.23
CA ASP A 11 5.60 7.41 -5.24
C ASP A 11 6.26 6.69 -6.43
N VAL A 12 7.06 7.40 -7.22
CA VAL A 12 7.74 6.84 -8.38
C VAL A 12 9.12 6.34 -7.98
N GLY A 13 9.27 5.02 -7.90
CA GLY A 13 10.55 4.36 -7.65
C GLY A 13 10.56 2.90 -8.09
N GLY A 14 11.69 2.22 -7.90
CA GLY A 14 11.85 0.82 -8.33
C GLY A 14 10.98 -0.15 -7.53
N VAL A 15 10.90 0.05 -6.22
CA VAL A 15 10.14 -0.83 -5.30
C VAL A 15 8.63 -0.66 -5.52
N GLU A 16 8.20 0.59 -5.68
CA GLU A 16 6.81 1.00 -5.83
C GLU A 16 6.24 0.48 -7.15
N ARG A 17 7.01 0.53 -8.24
CA ARG A 17 6.65 -0.13 -9.51
C ARG A 17 6.50 -1.64 -9.35
N GLY A 18 7.41 -2.28 -8.61
CA GLY A 18 7.29 -3.70 -8.27
C GLY A 18 6.02 -4.03 -7.46
N VAL A 19 5.60 -3.15 -6.55
CA VAL A 19 4.34 -3.29 -5.82
C VAL A 19 3.13 -3.25 -6.76
N ILE A 20 3.12 -2.34 -7.74
CA ILE A 20 2.07 -2.26 -8.76
C ILE A 20 2.04 -3.53 -9.62
N ASP A 21 3.18 -4.00 -10.11
CA ASP A 21 3.27 -5.19 -10.97
C ASP A 21 2.83 -6.46 -10.21
N LEU A 22 3.25 -6.59 -8.95
CA LEU A 22 2.83 -7.68 -8.10
C LEU A 22 1.32 -7.63 -7.82
N ALA A 23 0.79 -6.46 -7.47
CA ALA A 23 -0.65 -6.27 -7.26
C ALA A 23 -1.45 -6.67 -8.50
N LYS A 24 -1.02 -6.24 -9.70
CA LYS A 24 -1.62 -6.62 -10.98
C LYS A 24 -1.59 -8.14 -11.21
N GLY A 25 -0.47 -8.81 -10.89
CA GLY A 25 -0.35 -10.26 -10.98
C GLY A 25 -1.30 -11.00 -10.04
N LEU A 26 -1.38 -10.56 -8.79
CA LEU A 26 -2.22 -11.15 -7.75
C LEU A 26 -3.71 -10.98 -8.04
N LEU A 27 -4.13 -9.78 -8.47
CA LEU A 27 -5.50 -9.49 -8.85
C LEU A 27 -5.96 -10.38 -10.02
N ARG A 28 -5.11 -10.56 -11.05
CA ARG A 28 -5.39 -11.48 -12.18
C ARG A 28 -5.57 -12.93 -11.76
N ARG A 29 -4.99 -13.34 -10.63
CA ARG A 29 -5.13 -14.69 -10.05
C ARG A 29 -6.36 -14.80 -9.12
N GLY A 30 -7.22 -13.78 -9.07
CA GLY A 30 -8.41 -13.75 -8.23
C GLY A 30 -8.11 -13.52 -6.75
N HIS A 31 -6.95 -12.96 -6.41
CA HIS A 31 -6.65 -12.56 -5.04
C HIS A 31 -7.17 -11.15 -4.77
N ARG A 32 -7.52 -10.89 -3.51
CA ARG A 32 -7.79 -9.53 -3.03
C ARG A 32 -6.48 -8.90 -2.61
N VAL A 33 -6.20 -7.68 -3.05
CA VAL A 33 -4.96 -6.96 -2.72
C VAL A 33 -5.30 -5.66 -2.02
N THR A 34 -4.65 -5.44 -0.87
CA THR A 34 -4.69 -4.19 -0.13
C THR A 34 -3.28 -3.66 0.03
N VAL A 35 -3.08 -2.39 -0.25
CA VAL A 35 -1.80 -1.69 -0.07
C VAL A 35 -1.96 -0.60 0.96
N ILE A 36 -1.02 -0.52 1.90
CA ILE A 36 -0.98 0.51 2.94
C ILE A 36 0.31 1.29 2.79
N SER A 37 0.20 2.61 2.66
CA SER A 37 1.35 3.53 2.65
C SER A 37 0.93 4.95 3.04
N ALA A 38 1.87 5.88 3.11
CA ALA A 38 1.58 7.30 3.30
C ALA A 38 0.99 7.99 2.04
N GLY A 39 0.56 7.21 1.04
CA GLY A 39 0.11 7.72 -0.26
C GLY A 39 1.28 7.92 -1.23
N GLY A 40 1.01 8.61 -2.34
CA GLY A 40 2.00 8.93 -3.38
C GLY A 40 1.44 8.90 -4.80
N ALA A 41 2.27 9.23 -5.78
CA ALA A 41 1.88 9.40 -7.18
C ALA A 41 1.27 8.14 -7.85
N LEU A 42 1.59 6.93 -7.37
CA LEU A 42 1.12 5.67 -7.96
C LEU A 42 -0.17 5.13 -7.32
N VAL A 43 -0.74 5.80 -6.33
CA VAL A 43 -2.01 5.39 -5.68
C VAL A 43 -3.15 5.29 -6.68
N GLU A 44 -3.26 6.27 -7.58
CA GLU A 44 -4.32 6.26 -8.59
C GLU A 44 -4.15 5.08 -9.56
N SER A 45 -2.92 4.78 -9.98
CA SER A 45 -2.63 3.61 -10.81
C SER A 45 -2.97 2.31 -10.11
N LEU A 46 -2.67 2.18 -8.83
CA LEU A 46 -3.00 1.00 -8.02
C LEU A 46 -4.51 0.81 -7.88
N THR A 47 -5.25 1.87 -7.57
CA THR A 47 -6.70 1.82 -7.39
C THR A 47 -7.43 1.52 -8.69
N ARG A 48 -6.97 2.06 -9.83
CA ARG A 48 -7.48 1.71 -11.16
C ARG A 48 -7.29 0.24 -11.54
N LEU A 49 -6.28 -0.44 -10.98
CA LEU A 49 -6.11 -1.89 -11.18
C LEU A 49 -7.15 -2.72 -10.43
N GLY A 50 -7.86 -2.14 -9.46
CA GLY A 50 -8.81 -2.83 -8.58
C GLY A 50 -8.24 -3.25 -7.22
N ALA A 51 -7.02 -2.81 -6.88
CA ALA A 51 -6.47 -2.96 -5.53
C ALA A 51 -7.04 -1.88 -4.61
N THR A 52 -7.21 -2.23 -3.32
CA THR A 52 -7.59 -1.27 -2.28
C THR A 52 -6.33 -0.56 -1.75
N HIS A 53 -6.38 0.76 -1.57
CA HIS A 53 -5.32 1.50 -0.88
C HIS A 53 -5.85 2.11 0.42
N HIS A 54 -5.09 1.98 1.51
CA HIS A 54 -5.32 2.75 2.72
C HIS A 54 -4.13 3.65 3.00
N THR A 55 -4.43 4.93 3.25
CA THR A 55 -3.40 5.89 3.62
C THR A 55 -3.19 5.85 5.13
N LEU A 56 -1.97 5.51 5.55
CA LEU A 56 -1.54 5.56 6.95
C LEU A 56 -0.15 6.22 7.03
N PRO A 57 0.18 6.94 8.11
CA PRO A 57 1.46 7.63 8.26
C PRO A 57 2.64 6.68 8.58
N VAL A 58 2.81 5.62 7.77
CA VAL A 58 3.82 4.54 7.95
C VAL A 58 5.26 5.01 7.69
N HIS A 59 5.44 6.18 7.09
CA HIS A 59 6.76 6.73 6.74
C HIS A 59 7.59 7.22 7.94
N HIS A 60 6.97 7.42 9.11
CA HIS A 60 7.70 7.87 10.28
C HIS A 60 8.39 6.72 11.01
N LYS A 61 9.73 6.70 10.96
CA LYS A 61 10.59 5.75 11.70
C LYS A 61 10.78 6.14 13.17
N SER A 62 9.70 6.48 13.86
CA SER A 62 9.73 6.73 15.31
C SER A 62 8.79 5.75 16.01
N PRO A 63 9.17 5.11 17.12
CA PRO A 63 8.27 4.21 17.88
C PRO A 63 6.96 4.89 18.29
N ARG A 64 6.98 6.21 18.50
CA ARG A 64 5.80 7.05 18.80
C ARG A 64 4.77 7.08 17.66
N SER A 65 5.19 6.87 16.41
CA SER A 65 4.30 6.93 15.25
C SER A 65 3.37 5.72 15.15
N ILE A 66 3.68 4.62 15.84
CA ILE A 66 2.77 3.47 15.98
C ILE A 66 1.46 3.91 16.64
N TRP A 67 1.52 4.82 17.62
CA TRP A 67 0.34 5.33 18.34
C TRP A 67 -0.60 6.16 17.45
N ASN A 68 -0.08 6.80 16.41
CA ASN A 68 -0.87 7.55 15.42
C ASN A 68 -1.37 6.67 14.26
N THR A 69 -0.88 5.44 14.16
CA THR A 69 -1.19 4.51 13.07
C THR A 69 -2.23 3.46 13.50
N VAL A 70 -2.31 3.17 14.79
CA VAL A 70 -3.30 2.27 15.39
C VAL A 70 -4.44 3.12 15.93
N PRO A 71 -5.66 3.06 15.37
CA PRO A 71 -6.82 3.63 16.06
C PRO A 71 -7.01 2.82 17.35
N LEU A 72 -6.79 3.46 18.49
CA LEU A 72 -7.21 2.92 19.78
C LEU A 72 -8.74 2.84 19.74
N VAL A 73 -9.24 1.62 19.56
CA VAL A 73 -10.65 1.28 19.72
C VAL A 73 -11.03 1.44 21.19
#